data_AF-A0A2Y9CAD1-F1
#
_entry.id   AF-A0A2Y9CAD1-F1
#
_cell.length_a   1.000
_cell.length_b   1.000
_cell.length_c   1.000
_cell.angle_alpha   90.00
_cell.angle_beta   90.00
_cell.angle_gamma   90.00
#
_symmetry.space_group_name_H-M   'P 1'
#
loop_
_entity.id
_entity.type
_entity.pdbx_description
1 polymer ?
#
loop_
_entity_poly.entity_id
_entity_poly.type
_entity_poly.pdbx_seq_one_letter_code
_entity_poly.pdbx_strand_id
1 'polypeptide(L)'
;MGVVDRARELRHQIEDNAAPMSDYMALQYTELFGVWSGAGTAYKSGDRVRYNGTLYKVLQDHISQVDWTPESAPSLFGRVLIPDPTVVPDWEQPDSTNPYSKGDRVKHNGKTWESLADGNVWEPGATGTESLWKEIEE
;
A
#
# COMPACT_ATOMS: atom_id res chain seq x y z
N MET A 1 7.65 -25.79 23.55
CA MET A 1 7.77 -24.75 22.51
C MET A 1 8.75 -23.71 23.03
N GLY A 2 9.81 -23.40 22.27
CA GLY A 2 10.77 -22.39 22.70
C GLY A 2 10.19 -20.98 22.58
N VAL A 3 10.80 -20.00 23.27
CA VAL A 3 10.39 -18.58 23.18
C VAL A 3 10.42 -18.09 21.72
N VAL A 4 11.40 -18.53 20.93
CA VAL A 4 11.54 -18.19 19.51
C VAL A 4 10.40 -18.76 18.66
N ASP A 5 10.00 -20.02 18.90
CA ASP A 5 8.90 -20.63 18.15
C ASP A 5 7.58 -19.95 18.45
N ARG A 6 7.37 -19.57 19.72
CA ARG A 6 6.19 -18.81 20.12
C ARG A 6 6.16 -17.42 19.47
N ALA A 7 7.32 -16.77 19.36
CA ALA A 7 7.43 -15.47 18.68
C ALA A 7 7.07 -15.56 17.19
N ARG A 8 7.48 -16.63 16.50
CA ARG A 8 7.09 -16.89 15.09
C ARG A 8 5.59 -17.09 14.95
N GLU A 9 4.98 -17.86 15.85
CA GLU A 9 3.52 -18.08 15.84
C GLU A 9 2.74 -16.76 16.07
N LEU A 10 3.19 -15.95 17.03
CA LEU A 10 2.60 -14.63 17.28
C LEU A 10 2.75 -13.69 16.08
N ARG A 11 3.87 -13.78 15.35
CA ARG A 11 4.08 -12.99 14.13
C ARG A 11 3.04 -13.31 13.06
N HIS A 12 2.73 -14.58 12.83
CA HIS A 12 1.67 -14.97 11.90
C HIS A 12 0.31 -14.44 12.33
N GLN A 13 -0.02 -14.52 13.62
CA GLN A 13 -1.29 -13.96 14.14
C GLN A 13 -1.39 -12.45 13.96
N ILE A 14 -0.28 -11.72 14.09
CA ILE A 14 -0.25 -10.28 13.82
C ILE A 14 -0.56 -10.01 12.34
N GLU A 15 0.06 -10.74 11.44
CA GLU A 15 -0.14 -10.59 9.98
C GLU A 15 -1.59 -10.94 9.58
N ASP A 16 -2.14 -12.03 10.11
CA ASP A 16 -3.53 -12.44 9.86
C ASP A 16 -4.53 -11.38 10.35
N ASN A 17 -4.29 -10.80 11.52
CA ASN A 17 -5.14 -9.74 12.07
C ASN A 17 -4.98 -8.40 11.33
N ALA A 18 -3.83 -8.17 10.68
CA ALA A 18 -3.56 -6.98 9.88
C ALA A 18 -4.10 -7.09 8.45
N ALA A 19 -4.29 -8.31 7.92
CA ALA A 19 -4.82 -8.55 6.57
C ALA A 19 -6.11 -7.76 6.24
N PRO A 20 -7.14 -7.70 7.10
CA PRO A 20 -8.38 -6.97 6.80
C PRO A 20 -8.28 -5.45 6.98
N MET A 21 -7.11 -4.90 7.34
CA MET A 21 -6.95 -3.44 7.47
C MET A 21 -7.21 -2.74 6.13
N SER A 22 -7.85 -1.57 6.18
CA SER A 22 -7.92 -0.66 5.04
C SER A 22 -6.52 -0.20 4.65
N ASP A 23 -6.33 0.28 3.42
CA ASP A 23 -5.02 0.79 2.99
C ASP A 23 -4.55 1.95 3.89
N TYR A 24 -5.47 2.84 4.28
CA TYR A 24 -5.19 3.89 5.27
C TYR A 24 -4.65 3.33 6.60
N MET A 25 -5.29 2.29 7.15
CA MET A 25 -4.82 1.68 8.42
C MET A 25 -3.52 0.90 8.23
N ALA A 26 -3.34 0.24 7.09
CA ALA A 26 -2.12 -0.47 6.77
C ALA A 26 -0.90 0.47 6.72
N LEU A 27 -1.10 1.70 6.26
CA LEU A 27 -0.07 2.75 6.28
C LEU A 27 0.29 3.20 7.70
N GLN A 28 -0.67 3.23 8.63
CA GLN A 28 -0.39 3.58 10.04
C GLN A 28 0.48 2.56 10.76
N TYR A 29 0.48 1.31 10.31
CA TYR A 29 1.08 0.18 11.01
C TYR A 29 1.86 -0.73 10.04
N THR A 30 2.72 -0.15 9.21
CA THR A 30 3.46 -0.88 8.17
C THR A 30 4.30 -2.03 8.73
N GLU A 31 4.77 -1.92 9.98
CA GLU A 31 5.58 -2.90 10.69
C GLU A 31 4.86 -4.24 10.96
N LEU A 32 3.52 -4.21 10.95
CA LEU A 32 2.69 -5.41 11.09
C LEU A 32 2.77 -6.31 9.85
N PHE A 33 3.14 -5.76 8.69
CA PHE A 33 3.28 -6.50 7.44
C PHE A 33 4.68 -7.10 7.27
N GLY A 34 4.72 -8.31 6.69
CA GLY A 34 5.93 -9.07 6.41
C GLY A 34 6.84 -8.34 5.41
N VAL A 35 8.16 -8.52 5.55
CA VAL A 35 9.08 -8.15 4.47
C VAL A 35 8.93 -9.17 3.34
N TRP A 36 8.93 -8.70 2.10
CA TRP A 36 8.87 -9.57 0.93
C TRP A 36 9.99 -10.61 0.96
N SER A 37 9.65 -11.84 0.55
CA SER A 37 10.57 -12.96 0.45
C SER A 37 10.49 -13.54 -0.95
N GLY A 38 11.63 -13.69 -1.63
CA GLY A 38 11.74 -14.41 -2.90
C GLY A 38 11.88 -15.93 -2.75
N ALA A 39 11.81 -16.46 -1.52
CA ALA A 39 12.11 -17.86 -1.20
C ALA A 39 10.88 -18.80 -1.31
N GLY A 40 10.08 -18.63 -2.36
CA GLY A 40 8.92 -19.50 -2.62
C GLY A 40 7.72 -19.28 -1.69
N THR A 41 7.53 -18.06 -1.16
CA THR A 41 6.34 -17.70 -0.38
C THR A 41 5.10 -17.65 -1.27
N ALA A 42 4.01 -18.30 -0.86
CA ALA A 42 2.73 -18.25 -1.55
C ALA A 42 1.93 -17.01 -1.09
N TYR A 43 1.93 -15.96 -1.91
CA TYR A 43 1.17 -14.75 -1.68
C TYR A 43 -0.25 -14.84 -2.27
N LYS A 44 -1.21 -14.19 -1.61
CA LYS A 44 -2.60 -14.07 -2.03
C LYS A 44 -2.92 -12.65 -2.47
N SER A 45 -3.82 -12.51 -3.45
CA SER A 45 -4.33 -11.21 -3.85
C SER A 45 -4.93 -10.49 -2.63
N GLY A 46 -4.55 -9.23 -2.44
CA GLY A 46 -4.92 -8.42 -1.28
C GLY A 46 -3.91 -8.44 -0.13
N ASP A 47 -2.97 -9.39 -0.09
CA ASP A 47 -1.86 -9.37 0.87
C ASP A 47 -1.06 -8.08 0.73
N ARG A 48 -0.36 -7.70 1.81
CA ARG A 48 0.58 -6.57 1.79
C ARG A 48 1.94 -6.99 2.30
N VAL A 49 2.98 -6.51 1.63
CA VAL A 49 4.39 -6.81 1.93
C VAL A 49 5.21 -5.54 1.90
N ARG A 50 6.27 -5.50 2.72
CA ARG A 50 7.26 -4.43 2.69
C ARG A 50 8.45 -4.81 1.82
N TYR A 51 8.90 -3.89 0.99
CA TYR A 51 10.11 -4.06 0.18
C TYR A 51 10.82 -2.71 0.05
N ASN A 52 12.12 -2.67 0.36
CA ASN A 52 12.92 -1.44 0.39
C ASN A 52 12.31 -0.29 1.21
N GLY A 53 11.57 -0.60 2.28
CA GLY A 53 10.89 0.39 3.11
C GLY A 53 9.51 0.83 2.61
N THR A 54 9.09 0.38 1.44
CA THR A 54 7.79 0.72 0.83
C THR A 54 6.80 -0.42 1.00
N LEU A 55 5.53 -0.09 1.24
CA LEU A 55 4.44 -1.06 1.29
C LEU A 55 3.93 -1.35 -0.13
N TYR A 56 3.72 -2.63 -0.44
CA TYR A 56 3.16 -3.11 -1.69
C TYR A 56 1.96 -3.99 -1.43
N LYS A 57 0.94 -3.88 -2.27
CA LYS A 57 -0.22 -4.78 -2.31
C LYS A 57 0.02 -5.86 -3.34
N VAL A 58 -0.25 -7.11 -2.98
CA VAL A 58 -0.26 -8.23 -3.91
C VAL A 58 -1.53 -8.16 -4.75
N LEU A 59 -1.37 -8.16 -6.07
CA LEU A 59 -2.46 -8.02 -7.03
C LEU A 59 -3.03 -9.37 -7.45
N GLN A 60 -2.18 -10.40 -7.51
CA GLN A 60 -2.53 -11.73 -7.99
C GLN A 60 -1.92 -12.81 -7.10
N ASP A 61 -2.64 -13.92 -6.93
CA ASP A 61 -2.12 -15.12 -6.27
C ASP A 61 -0.89 -15.62 -7.01
N HIS A 62 0.23 -15.80 -6.30
CA HIS A 62 1.46 -16.32 -6.89
C HIS A 62 2.40 -16.93 -5.84
N ILE A 63 3.38 -17.70 -6.31
CA ILE A 63 4.53 -18.12 -5.51
C ILE A 63 5.70 -17.22 -5.89
N SER A 64 6.29 -16.55 -4.89
CA SER A 64 7.39 -15.61 -5.09
C SER A 64 8.59 -16.28 -5.78
N GLN A 65 9.24 -15.56 -6.69
CA GLN A 65 10.53 -15.93 -7.28
C GLN A 65 11.53 -14.81 -7.02
N VAL A 66 12.82 -15.14 -6.99
CA VAL A 66 13.90 -14.17 -6.71
C VAL A 66 13.84 -12.95 -7.63
N ASP A 67 13.52 -13.14 -8.91
CA ASP A 67 13.46 -12.07 -9.91
C ASP A 67 12.10 -11.36 -9.96
N TRP A 68 11.10 -11.83 -9.20
CA TRP A 68 9.76 -11.25 -9.09
C TRP A 68 9.66 -10.35 -7.86
N THR A 69 10.57 -9.37 -7.78
CA THR A 69 10.53 -8.37 -6.72
C THR A 69 9.34 -7.43 -6.90
N PRO A 70 8.86 -6.77 -5.83
CA PRO A 70 7.78 -5.80 -5.95
C PRO A 70 8.05 -4.62 -6.90
N GLU A 71 9.32 -4.27 -7.14
CA GLU A 71 9.72 -3.25 -8.12
C GLU A 71 9.80 -3.79 -9.56
N SER A 72 10.12 -5.08 -9.75
CA SER A 72 10.31 -5.68 -11.08
C SER A 72 9.07 -6.39 -11.64
N ALA A 73 8.05 -6.63 -10.82
CA ALA A 73 6.83 -7.36 -11.19
C ALA A 73 5.55 -6.54 -10.95
N PRO A 74 5.30 -5.46 -11.71
CA PRO A 74 4.16 -4.55 -11.51
C PRO A 74 2.79 -5.19 -11.79
N SER A 75 2.74 -6.35 -12.45
CA SER A 75 1.52 -7.15 -12.60
C SER A 75 1.17 -7.97 -11.35
N LEU A 76 2.15 -8.22 -10.47
CA LEU A 76 1.99 -8.98 -9.23
C LEU A 76 1.90 -8.06 -8.01
N PHE A 77 2.50 -6.87 -8.07
CA PHE A 77 2.57 -5.93 -6.95
C PHE A 77 2.17 -4.51 -7.35
N GLY A 78 1.32 -3.88 -6.55
CA GLY A 78 0.98 -2.47 -6.64
C GLY A 78 1.65 -1.70 -5.50
N ARG A 79 2.48 -0.70 -5.84
CA ARG A 79 3.15 0.15 -4.85
C ARG A 79 2.13 1.02 -4.12
N VAL A 80 2.20 1.13 -2.79
CA VAL A 80 1.40 2.14 -2.09
C VAL A 80 2.11 3.49 -2.21
N LEU A 81 1.44 4.49 -2.80
CA LEU A 81 2.06 5.78 -3.15
C LEU A 81 2.26 6.71 -1.96
N ILE A 82 1.45 6.55 -0.91
CA ILE A 82 1.65 7.26 0.36
C ILE A 82 2.74 6.51 1.14
N PRO A 83 3.91 7.12 1.38
CA PRO A 83 5.02 6.43 2.04
C PRO A 83 4.82 6.29 3.55
N ASP A 84 4.19 7.30 4.15
CA ASP A 84 3.93 7.40 5.58
C ASP A 84 2.62 8.18 5.79
N PRO A 85 1.74 7.74 6.70
CA PRO A 85 0.46 8.40 6.97
C PRO A 85 0.56 9.84 7.48
N THR A 86 1.69 10.22 8.07
CA THR A 86 1.95 11.55 8.60
C THR A 86 2.59 12.48 7.57
N VAL A 87 2.95 11.93 6.40
CA VAL A 87 3.56 12.68 5.30
C VAL A 87 2.52 12.88 4.21
N VAL A 88 2.44 14.10 3.70
CA VAL A 88 1.67 14.44 2.50
C VAL A 88 2.67 14.59 1.34
N PRO A 89 2.91 13.54 0.53
CA PRO A 89 3.85 13.59 -0.58
C PRO A 89 3.31 14.46 -1.73
N ASP A 90 4.17 14.82 -2.68
CA ASP A 90 3.70 15.37 -3.96
C ASP A 90 2.90 14.29 -4.72
N TRP A 91 1.83 14.72 -5.41
CA TRP A 91 1.04 13.82 -6.24
C TRP A 91 1.88 13.26 -7.38
N GLU A 92 1.88 11.94 -7.49
CA GLU A 92 2.36 11.18 -8.63
C GLU A 92 1.16 10.57 -9.36
N GLN A 93 1.19 10.56 -10.70
CA GLN A 93 0.19 9.87 -11.52
C GLN A 93 0.26 8.35 -11.26
N PRO A 94 -0.78 7.72 -10.71
CA PRO A 94 -0.82 6.28 -10.53
C PRO A 94 -1.13 5.56 -11.84
N ASP A 95 -0.74 4.28 -11.89
CA ASP A 95 -1.26 3.28 -12.82
C ASP A 95 -2.58 2.69 -12.29
N SER A 96 -3.22 1.84 -13.08
CA SER A 96 -4.41 1.09 -12.65
C SER A 96 -4.14 0.10 -11.52
N THR A 97 -2.88 -0.22 -11.25
CA THR A 97 -2.45 -1.21 -10.25
C THR A 97 -2.07 -0.60 -8.90
N ASN A 98 -1.87 0.71 -8.83
CA ASN A 98 -1.51 1.44 -7.61
C ASN A 98 -2.30 2.75 -7.43
N PRO A 99 -3.64 2.71 -7.54
CA PRO A 99 -4.45 3.90 -7.30
C PRO A 99 -4.30 4.41 -5.85
N TYR A 100 -4.60 5.69 -5.63
CA TYR A 100 -4.80 6.22 -4.28
C TYR A 100 -6.07 5.64 -3.66
N SER A 101 -6.04 5.49 -2.34
CA SER A 101 -7.16 5.03 -1.53
C SER A 101 -7.86 6.20 -0.85
N LYS A 102 -9.10 5.98 -0.40
CA LYS A 102 -9.86 7.02 0.27
C LYS A 102 -9.15 7.50 1.54
N GLY A 103 -9.02 8.81 1.68
CA GLY A 103 -8.33 9.46 2.78
C GLY A 103 -6.85 9.71 2.54
N ASP A 104 -6.27 9.17 1.45
CA ASP A 104 -4.89 9.50 1.06
C ASP A 104 -4.77 10.99 0.75
N ARG A 105 -3.66 11.58 1.16
CA ARG A 105 -3.40 13.01 1.00
C ARG A 105 -2.16 13.26 0.16
N VAL A 106 -2.24 14.21 -0.76
CA VAL A 106 -1.16 14.59 -1.67
C VAL A 106 -1.08 16.10 -1.85
N LYS A 107 0.10 16.59 -2.21
CA LYS A 107 0.32 17.98 -2.64
C LYS A 107 0.29 18.06 -4.16
N HIS A 108 -0.47 19.00 -4.70
CA HIS A 108 -0.51 19.24 -6.14
C HIS A 108 -0.87 20.69 -6.43
N ASN A 109 -0.12 21.32 -7.34
CA ASN A 109 -0.28 22.74 -7.71
C ASN A 109 -0.36 23.71 -6.52
N GLY A 110 0.50 23.47 -5.50
CA GLY A 110 0.59 24.34 -4.31
C GLY A 110 -0.56 24.17 -3.31
N LYS A 111 -1.41 23.15 -3.49
CA LYS A 111 -2.54 22.82 -2.62
C LYS A 111 -2.42 21.41 -2.07
N THR A 112 -3.09 21.15 -0.95
CA THR A 112 -3.23 19.79 -0.38
C THR A 112 -4.58 19.22 -0.76
N TRP A 113 -4.60 17.97 -1.19
CA TRP A 113 -5.80 17.26 -1.64
C TRP A 113 -5.95 15.95 -0.89
N GLU A 114 -7.17 15.63 -0.48
CA GLU A 114 -7.54 14.34 0.10
C GLU A 114 -8.41 13.56 -0.89
N SER A 115 -8.06 12.30 -1.15
CA SER A 115 -8.85 11.44 -2.02
C SER A 115 -10.15 11.04 -1.34
N LEU A 116 -11.25 11.16 -2.07
CA LEU A 116 -12.61 10.87 -1.58
C LEU A 116 -13.07 9.44 -1.90
N ALA A 117 -12.33 8.70 -2.73
CA ALA A 117 -12.70 7.39 -3.24
C ALA A 117 -11.51 6.43 -3.24
N ASP A 118 -11.79 5.15 -3.01
CA ASP A 118 -10.82 4.08 -3.25
C ASP A 118 -10.65 3.88 -4.76
N GLY A 119 -9.44 3.55 -5.20
CA GLY A 119 -9.19 3.32 -6.62
C GLY A 119 -9.01 4.61 -7.43
N ASN A 120 -8.63 5.72 -6.79
CA ASN A 120 -8.50 7.00 -7.45
C ASN A 120 -7.21 7.10 -8.28
N VAL A 121 -7.37 7.19 -9.60
CA VAL A 121 -6.26 7.34 -10.55
C VAL A 121 -6.16 8.73 -11.21
N TRP A 122 -7.04 9.64 -10.82
CA TRP A 122 -7.21 10.92 -11.51
C TRP A 122 -6.42 12.04 -10.84
N GLU A 123 -6.01 13.02 -11.64
CA GLU A 123 -5.24 14.18 -11.17
C GLU A 123 -6.10 15.12 -10.30
N PRO A 124 -5.65 15.52 -9.11
CA PRO A 124 -6.38 16.45 -8.25
C PRO A 124 -6.51 17.84 -8.86
N GLY A 125 -7.71 18.41 -8.82
CA GLY A 125 -8.00 19.74 -9.35
C GLY A 125 -8.18 19.82 -10.86
N ALA A 126 -8.08 18.69 -11.58
CA ALA A 126 -8.49 18.60 -12.98
C ALA A 126 -10.02 18.65 -13.10
N THR A 127 -10.53 19.27 -14.17
CA THR A 127 -11.97 19.34 -14.45
C THR A 127 -12.61 17.95 -14.47
N GLY A 128 -13.69 17.76 -13.70
CA GLY A 128 -14.40 16.48 -13.62
C GLY A 128 -13.92 15.55 -12.50
N THR A 129 -12.99 16.00 -11.65
CA THR A 129 -12.47 15.23 -10.51
C THR A 129 -13.01 15.71 -9.16
N GLU A 130 -14.00 16.59 -9.14
CA GLU A 130 -14.55 17.24 -7.95
C GLU A 130 -15.22 16.25 -6.97
N SER A 131 -15.60 15.06 -7.44
CA SER A 131 -16.11 13.97 -6.62
C SER A 131 -15.02 13.01 -6.11
N LEU A 132 -13.79 13.13 -6.63
CA LEU A 132 -12.66 12.24 -6.34
C LEU A 132 -11.64 12.88 -5.39
N TRP A 133 -11.55 14.21 -5.39
CA TRP A 133 -10.62 14.97 -4.57
C TRP A 133 -11.30 16.09 -3.81
N LYS A 134 -10.85 16.29 -2.57
CA LYS A 134 -11.21 17.43 -1.74
C LYS A 134 -9.96 18.24 -1.43
N GLU A 135 -9.97 19.52 -1.79
CA GLU A 135 -8.95 20.46 -1.32
C GLU A 135 -9.05 20.62 0.21
N ILE A 136 -7.92 20.54 0.90
CA ILE A 136 -7.80 20.77 2.34
C ILE A 136 -7.00 22.05 2.56
N GLU A 137 -7.62 22.99 3.27
CA GLU A 137 -6.95 24.18 3.81
C GLU A 137 -6.22 23.79 5.10
N GLU A 138 -4.93 24.13 5.20
CA GLU A 138 -4.12 23.95 6.43
C GLU A 138 -4.50 24.90 7.56
#